data_AF-A0A7U2RAC1-F1
#
_entry.id   AF-A0A7U2RAC1-F1
#
_cell.length_a   1.000
_cell.length_b   1.000
_cell.length_c   1.000
_cell.angle_alpha   90.00
_cell.angle_beta   90.00
_cell.angle_gamma   90.00
#
_symmetry.space_group_name_H-M   'P 1'
#
loop_
_entity.id
_entity.type
_entity.pdbx_description
1 polymer ?
#
loop_
_entity_poly.entity_id
_entity_poly.type
_entity_poly.pdbx_seq_one_letter_code
_entity_poly.pdbx_strand_id
1 'polypeptide(L)'
;MRKTLLIAFLIISNLTFAQKASFKIITEQTEIDDIGAVTLYVDVINNSKKDITILKPATDFNQKWRFYDVKNECDNIPEWQGEQQKMMAYSESDLLVIKAKTKVEIIINGRMNANMLSCKSKTFQIELFYDANELIKNPETRNCNSDELKIIKKLTPIIIKSKKENIVIN
;
A
#
# COMPACT_ATOMS: atom_id res chain seq x y z
N MET A 1 12.19 40.75 11.63
CA MET A 1 11.16 39.73 11.32
C MET A 1 11.26 39.12 9.91
N ARG A 2 12.05 39.66 8.95
CA ARG A 2 12.23 39.05 7.62
C ARG A 2 13.11 37.79 7.58
N LYS A 3 14.11 37.67 8.47
CA LYS A 3 15.04 36.53 8.50
C LYS A 3 14.41 35.24 9.02
N THR A 4 13.45 35.34 9.95
CA THR A 4 12.76 34.18 10.54
C THR A 4 11.81 33.50 9.54
N LEU A 5 11.23 34.27 8.61
CA LEU A 5 10.31 33.74 7.59
C LEU A 5 11.02 32.88 6.53
N LEU A 6 12.25 33.25 6.16
CA LEU A 6 13.07 32.53 5.16
C LEU A 6 13.54 31.17 5.68
N ILE A 7 13.86 31.08 6.98
CA ILE A 7 14.30 29.83 7.62
C ILE A 7 13.13 28.83 7.69
N ALA A 8 11.92 29.31 8.00
CA ALA A 8 10.72 28.46 7.99
C ALA A 8 10.43 27.90 6.58
N PHE A 9 10.59 28.71 5.52
CA PHE A 9 10.36 28.28 4.14
C PHE A 9 11.39 27.23 3.66
N LEU A 10 12.65 27.35 4.08
CA LEU A 10 13.71 26.37 3.80
C LEU A 10 13.52 25.05 4.55
N ILE A 11 12.93 25.06 5.74
CA ILE A 11 12.65 23.83 6.51
C ILE A 11 11.42 23.11 5.92
N ILE A 12 10.37 23.85 5.52
CA ILE A 12 9.16 23.26 4.91
C ILE A 12 9.43 22.69 3.50
N SER A 13 10.31 23.32 2.72
CA SER A 13 10.73 22.81 1.41
C SER A 13 11.62 21.56 1.50
N ASN A 14 12.34 21.36 2.60
CA ASN A 14 13.07 20.12 2.86
C ASN A 14 12.19 18.99 3.45
N LEU A 15 11.11 19.32 4.18
CA LEU A 15 10.16 18.33 4.69
C LEU A 15 9.25 17.76 3.59
N THR A 16 8.94 18.55 2.56
CA THR A 16 8.32 18.06 1.33
C THR A 16 9.29 17.24 0.45
N PHE A 17 10.59 17.28 0.78
CA PHE A 17 11.66 16.58 0.09
C PHE A 17 12.13 15.36 0.89
N ALA A 18 11.36 14.27 0.94
CA ALA A 18 11.95 12.92 1.02
C ALA A 18 10.98 11.75 0.87
N GLN A 19 9.65 11.94 0.76
CA GLN A 19 8.81 10.81 0.36
C GLN A 19 9.01 10.55 -1.14
N LYS A 20 10.00 9.69 -1.42
CA LYS A 20 10.47 9.36 -2.78
C LYS A 20 9.44 8.57 -3.58
N ALA A 21 8.47 7.97 -2.91
CA ALA A 21 7.33 7.33 -3.54
C ALA A 21 6.06 7.56 -2.72
N SER A 22 4.91 7.63 -3.39
CA SER A 22 3.60 7.83 -2.75
C SER A 22 2.55 6.98 -3.43
N PHE A 23 1.51 6.61 -2.69
CA PHE A 23 0.27 6.10 -3.26
C PHE A 23 -0.71 7.24 -3.51
N LYS A 24 -1.43 7.17 -4.62
CA LYS A 24 -2.63 7.99 -4.85
C LYS A 24 -3.78 7.04 -5.13
N ILE A 25 -4.76 7.01 -4.22
CA ILE A 25 -5.99 6.25 -4.41
C ILE A 25 -6.85 6.99 -5.43
N ILE A 26 -7.33 6.26 -6.44
CA ILE A 26 -8.20 6.77 -7.50
C ILE A 26 -9.63 6.52 -7.05
N THR A 27 -10.19 7.49 -6.31
CA THR A 27 -11.47 7.31 -5.60
C THR A 27 -12.63 7.13 -6.57
N GLU A 28 -12.56 7.75 -7.75
CA GLU A 28 -13.52 7.65 -8.83
C GLU A 28 -13.60 6.27 -9.50
N GLN A 29 -12.58 5.42 -9.32
CA GLN A 29 -12.58 4.05 -9.81
C GLN A 29 -12.79 3.02 -8.68
N THR A 30 -12.82 3.46 -7.43
CA THR A 30 -12.93 2.54 -6.30
C THR A 30 -14.29 1.84 -6.33
N GLU A 31 -14.27 0.52 -6.29
CA GLU A 31 -15.46 -0.33 -6.38
C GLU A 31 -15.76 -0.98 -5.04
N ILE A 32 -17.04 -1.23 -4.77
CA ILE A 32 -17.49 -1.98 -3.59
C ILE A 32 -18.50 -3.01 -4.05
N ASP A 33 -18.24 -4.27 -3.71
CA ASP A 33 -19.14 -5.37 -4.08
C ASP A 33 -20.31 -5.52 -3.10
N ASP A 34 -21.19 -6.47 -3.41
CA ASP A 34 -22.41 -6.77 -2.67
C ASP A 34 -22.17 -7.20 -1.20
N ILE A 35 -21.02 -7.82 -0.93
CA ILE A 35 -20.61 -8.20 0.42
C ILE A 35 -19.87 -7.08 1.15
N GLY A 36 -19.62 -5.95 0.49
CA GLY A 36 -18.95 -4.78 1.04
C GLY A 36 -17.43 -4.86 0.98
N ALA A 37 -16.85 -5.73 0.15
CA ALA A 37 -15.42 -5.73 -0.12
C ALA A 37 -15.06 -4.55 -1.03
N VAL A 38 -13.98 -3.84 -0.71
CA VAL A 38 -13.55 -2.66 -1.49
C VAL A 38 -12.40 -3.05 -2.40
N THR A 39 -12.46 -2.65 -3.67
CA THR A 39 -11.37 -2.73 -4.63
C THR A 39 -10.83 -1.33 -4.90
N LEU A 40 -9.56 -1.10 -4.54
CA LEU A 40 -8.88 0.18 -4.75
C LEU A 40 -8.05 0.13 -6.02
N TYR A 41 -8.18 1.17 -6.83
CA TYR A 41 -7.26 1.50 -7.91
C TYR A 41 -6.27 2.52 -7.38
N VAL A 42 -4.97 2.24 -7.52
CA VAL A 42 -3.92 3.03 -6.86
C VAL A 42 -2.79 3.33 -7.83
N ASP A 43 -2.51 4.61 -8.02
CA ASP A 43 -1.28 5.08 -8.65
C ASP A 43 -0.11 4.93 -7.65
N VAL A 44 0.86 4.09 -7.97
CA VAL A 44 2.17 4.05 -7.30
C VAL A 44 3.11 5.01 -8.01
N ILE A 45 3.42 6.13 -7.36
CA ILE A 45 4.19 7.23 -7.96
C ILE A 45 5.62 7.19 -7.43
N ASN A 46 6.61 6.98 -8.30
CA ASN A 46 8.03 7.03 -7.95
C ASN A 46 8.63 8.39 -8.35
N ASN A 47 8.72 9.31 -7.40
CA ASN A 47 9.36 10.61 -7.57
C ASN A 47 10.88 10.58 -7.36
N SER A 48 11.48 9.41 -7.14
CA SER A 48 12.90 9.27 -6.90
C SER A 48 13.73 9.32 -8.19
N LYS A 49 15.06 9.41 -8.06
CA LYS A 49 16.01 9.31 -9.19
C LYS A 49 16.41 7.87 -9.52
N LYS A 50 15.92 6.89 -8.75
CA LYS A 50 16.20 5.47 -8.90
C LYS A 50 14.89 4.70 -9.05
N ASP A 51 14.97 3.58 -9.72
CA ASP A 51 13.87 2.62 -9.75
C ASP A 51 13.63 2.09 -8.33
N ILE A 52 12.39 1.74 -8.04
CA ILE A 52 12.00 1.07 -6.79
C ILE A 52 11.35 -0.26 -7.14
N THR A 53 11.58 -1.24 -6.28
CA THR A 53 10.98 -2.57 -6.41
C THR A 53 10.13 -2.85 -5.18
N ILE A 54 8.85 -3.12 -5.38
CA ILE A 54 7.91 -3.53 -4.34
C ILE A 54 7.29 -4.89 -4.69
N LEU A 55 6.63 -5.55 -3.75
CA LEU A 55 5.75 -6.67 -4.11
C LEU A 55 4.46 -6.15 -4.71
N LYS A 56 3.95 -6.82 -5.74
CA LYS A 56 2.57 -6.62 -6.19
C LYS A 56 1.61 -6.91 -5.04
N PRO A 57 0.50 -6.18 -4.90
CA PRO A 57 -0.56 -6.57 -3.98
C PRO A 57 -1.09 -7.95 -4.39
N ALA A 58 -1.50 -8.76 -3.41
CA ALA A 58 -2.12 -10.04 -3.72
C ALA A 58 -3.44 -9.80 -4.47
N THR A 59 -3.59 -10.50 -5.59
CA THR A 59 -4.79 -10.44 -6.45
C THR A 59 -5.71 -11.65 -6.25
N ASP A 60 -5.20 -12.69 -5.60
CA ASP A 60 -5.92 -13.93 -5.32
C ASP A 60 -6.63 -13.88 -3.95
N PHE A 61 -7.70 -14.67 -3.86
CA PHE A 61 -8.52 -14.82 -2.65
C PHE A 61 -7.71 -15.32 -1.44
N ASN A 62 -8.00 -14.76 -0.25
CA ASN A 62 -7.50 -15.24 1.04
C ASN A 62 -5.98 -15.24 1.20
N GLN A 63 -5.34 -14.24 0.61
CA GLN A 63 -3.92 -13.97 0.74
C GLN A 63 -3.69 -12.64 1.45
N LYS A 64 -2.82 -12.62 2.45
CA LYS A 64 -2.43 -11.37 3.11
C LYS A 64 -1.64 -10.50 2.13
N TRP A 65 -1.96 -9.21 2.04
CA TRP A 65 -1.09 -8.27 1.34
C TRP A 65 0.16 -8.03 2.15
N ARG A 66 1.22 -8.82 1.93
CA ARG A 66 2.45 -8.59 2.68
C ARG A 66 3.00 -7.21 2.39
N PHE A 67 3.45 -6.56 3.46
CA PHE A 67 3.92 -5.18 3.52
C PHE A 67 2.85 -4.12 3.36
N TYR A 68 1.70 -4.44 2.76
CA TYR A 68 0.60 -3.50 2.68
C TYR A 68 -0.25 -3.55 3.94
N ASP A 69 -0.75 -2.39 4.32
CA ASP A 69 -1.75 -2.27 5.35
C ASP A 69 -2.71 -1.12 5.05
N VAL A 70 -3.87 -1.13 5.67
CA VAL A 70 -4.88 -0.10 5.50
C VAL A 70 -5.35 0.41 6.85
N LYS A 71 -5.47 1.72 6.98
CA LYS A 71 -6.35 2.31 8.00
C LYS A 71 -7.66 2.61 7.33
N ASN A 72 -8.70 1.94 7.80
CA ASN A 72 -10.04 2.05 7.28
C ASN A 72 -10.95 2.54 8.41
N GLU A 73 -11.42 3.78 8.31
CA GLU A 73 -12.40 4.36 9.23
C GLU A 73 -13.79 4.22 8.60
N CYS A 74 -14.42 3.09 8.87
CA CYS A 74 -15.72 2.71 8.37
C CYS A 74 -16.67 2.38 9.53
N ASP A 75 -17.83 3.02 9.55
CA ASP A 75 -18.86 2.79 10.59
C ASP A 75 -19.61 1.45 10.41
N ASN A 76 -19.56 0.87 9.22
CA ASN A 76 -20.29 -0.34 8.88
C ASN A 76 -19.38 -1.36 8.17
N ILE A 77 -18.51 -2.00 8.95
CA ILE A 77 -17.67 -3.09 8.48
C ILE A 77 -18.53 -4.37 8.45
N PRO A 78 -18.74 -4.98 7.27
CA PRO A 78 -19.54 -6.20 7.18
C PRO A 78 -18.85 -7.38 7.86
N GLU A 79 -19.63 -8.19 8.57
CA GLU A 79 -19.16 -9.46 9.13
C GLU A 79 -19.14 -10.55 8.05
N TRP A 80 -17.96 -10.85 7.51
CA TRP A 80 -17.72 -12.04 6.72
C TRP A 80 -16.50 -12.77 7.26
N GLN A 81 -16.59 -14.09 7.35
CA GLN A 81 -15.52 -14.91 7.92
C GLN A 81 -14.34 -14.93 6.95
N GLY A 82 -13.19 -14.42 7.41
CA GLY A 82 -11.92 -14.73 6.75
C GLY A 82 -11.66 -16.23 6.88
N GLU A 83 -11.49 -16.91 5.76
CA GLU A 83 -11.02 -18.29 5.75
C GLU A 83 -9.55 -18.37 6.20
N GLN A 84 -9.01 -19.57 6.41
CA GLN A 84 -7.59 -19.74 6.76
C GLN A 84 -6.68 -19.19 5.66
N GLN A 85 -5.87 -18.18 5.99
CA GLN A 85 -4.98 -17.51 5.03
C GLN A 85 -4.06 -18.51 4.35
N LYS A 86 -4.02 -18.45 3.01
CA LYS A 86 -3.04 -19.21 2.25
C LYS A 86 -1.65 -18.62 2.46
N MET A 87 -0.70 -19.47 2.84
CA MET A 87 0.70 -19.11 2.74
C MET A 87 1.10 -19.11 1.26
N MET A 88 1.67 -18.01 0.80
CA MET A 88 2.17 -17.86 -0.56
C MET A 88 3.69 -17.84 -0.57
N ALA A 89 4.28 -18.59 -1.49
CA ALA A 89 5.67 -18.42 -1.85
C ALA A 89 5.77 -17.31 -2.88
N TYR A 90 6.58 -16.29 -2.60
CA TYR A 90 6.86 -15.23 -3.57
C TYR A 90 7.89 -15.67 -4.59
N SER A 91 7.72 -15.18 -5.80
CA SER A 91 8.57 -15.43 -6.95
C SER A 91 8.99 -14.11 -7.61
N GLU A 92 9.83 -14.19 -8.65
CA GLU A 92 10.26 -12.99 -9.37
C GLU A 92 9.12 -12.29 -10.11
N SER A 93 8.08 -13.03 -10.54
CA SER A 93 6.91 -12.44 -11.21
C SER A 93 6.06 -11.57 -10.27
N ASP A 94 6.23 -11.71 -8.96
CA ASP A 94 5.52 -10.93 -7.94
C ASP A 94 6.21 -9.58 -7.65
N LEU A 95 7.41 -9.38 -8.20
CA LEU A 95 8.12 -8.11 -8.10
C LEU A 95 7.50 -7.10 -9.08
N LEU A 96 7.26 -5.90 -8.58
CA LEU A 96 6.86 -4.74 -9.35
C LEU A 96 7.97 -3.70 -9.32
N VAL A 97 8.60 -3.46 -10.46
CA VAL A 97 9.60 -2.40 -10.64
C VAL A 97 8.89 -1.15 -11.13
N ILE A 98 8.94 -0.08 -10.34
CA ILE A 98 8.45 1.25 -10.71
C ILE A 98 9.65 2.11 -11.09
N LYS A 99 9.74 2.47 -12.37
CA LYS A 99 10.88 3.25 -12.89
C LYS A 99 10.97 4.64 -12.25
N ALA A 100 12.18 5.16 -12.14
CA ALA A 100 12.43 6.51 -11.66
C ALA A 100 11.57 7.54 -12.41
N LYS A 101 10.94 8.47 -11.69
CA LYS A 101 10.11 9.55 -12.25
C LYS A 101 8.90 9.07 -13.06
N THR A 102 8.41 7.86 -12.76
CA THR A 102 7.21 7.30 -13.40
C THR A 102 6.13 6.96 -12.38
N LYS A 103 4.96 6.57 -12.88
CA LYS A 103 3.90 5.97 -12.09
C LYS A 103 3.42 4.68 -12.74
N VAL A 104 2.89 3.78 -11.93
CA VAL A 104 2.20 2.57 -12.39
C VAL A 104 0.91 2.41 -11.58
N GLU A 105 -0.15 1.95 -12.23
CA GLU A 105 -1.39 1.63 -11.55
C GLU A 105 -1.34 0.19 -11.01
N ILE A 106 -1.83 0.00 -9.78
CA ILE A 106 -2.06 -1.31 -9.17
C ILE A 106 -3.51 -1.39 -8.68
N ILE A 107 -4.01 -2.61 -8.61
CA ILE A 107 -5.34 -2.92 -8.09
C ILE A 107 -5.18 -3.69 -6.78
N ILE A 108 -5.87 -3.24 -5.74
CA ILE A 108 -5.86 -3.84 -4.41
C ILE A 108 -7.28 -4.31 -4.09
N ASN A 109 -7.49 -5.63 -4.10
CA ASN A 109 -8.81 -6.23 -3.91
C ASN A 109 -9.00 -6.73 -2.47
N GLY A 110 -9.91 -6.09 -1.73
CA GLY A 110 -10.21 -6.41 -0.33
C GLY A 110 -11.03 -7.67 -0.11
N ARG A 111 -11.60 -8.28 -1.16
CA ARG A 111 -12.48 -9.44 -1.04
C ARG A 111 -11.76 -10.64 -0.46
N MET A 112 -12.30 -11.18 0.63
CA MET A 112 -11.74 -12.34 1.32
C MET A 112 -10.27 -12.12 1.73
N ASN A 113 -9.85 -10.88 1.98
CA ASN A 113 -8.47 -10.55 2.37
C ASN A 113 -8.28 -10.45 3.89
N ALA A 114 -7.10 -10.88 4.36
CA ALA A 114 -6.65 -10.75 5.74
C ALA A 114 -6.61 -9.31 6.30
N ASN A 115 -6.40 -8.32 5.44
CA ASN A 115 -6.30 -6.91 5.81
C ASN A 115 -7.67 -6.22 5.95
N MET A 116 -8.79 -6.96 5.78
CA MET A 116 -10.16 -6.50 6.00
C MET A 116 -10.51 -5.16 5.34
N LEU A 117 -10.04 -4.94 4.12
CA LEU A 117 -10.46 -3.78 3.33
C LEU A 117 -11.92 -3.97 2.88
N SER A 118 -12.83 -3.51 3.72
CA SER A 118 -14.27 -3.66 3.54
C SER A 118 -15.03 -2.52 4.19
N CYS A 119 -16.11 -2.10 3.56
CA CYS A 119 -17.02 -1.10 4.10
C CYS A 119 -18.36 -1.14 3.36
N LYS A 120 -19.46 -0.96 4.09
CA LYS A 120 -20.81 -0.74 3.52
C LYS A 120 -21.34 0.68 3.75
N SER A 121 -20.56 1.55 4.41
CA SER A 121 -20.96 2.95 4.62
C SER A 121 -20.89 3.75 3.32
N LYS A 122 -21.88 4.61 3.06
CA LYS A 122 -21.91 5.51 1.89
C LYS A 122 -20.67 6.39 1.76
N THR A 123 -20.06 6.74 2.88
CA THR A 123 -18.80 7.48 2.92
C THR A 123 -17.92 6.91 4.01
N PHE A 124 -16.62 6.82 3.74
CA PHE A 124 -15.62 6.34 4.70
C PHE A 124 -14.22 6.82 4.30
N GLN A 125 -13.26 6.71 5.22
CA GLN A 125 -11.89 7.17 4.98
C GLN A 125 -10.90 6.01 4.92
N ILE A 126 -10.04 6.04 3.91
CA ILE A 126 -8.95 5.08 3.73
C ILE A 126 -7.61 5.80 3.71
N GLU A 127 -6.62 5.21 4.38
CA GLU A 127 -5.20 5.45 4.14
C GLU A 127 -4.51 4.12 3.87
N LEU A 128 -3.76 4.04 2.77
CA LEU A 128 -3.00 2.86 2.35
C LEU A 128 -1.52 3.03 2.71
N PHE A 129 -0.92 1.96 3.21
CA PHE A 129 0.48 1.89 3.60
C PHE A 129 1.18 0.74 2.92
N TYR A 130 2.47 0.91 2.67
CA TYR A 130 3.41 -0.15 2.36
C TYR A 130 4.68 0.08 3.17
N ASP A 131 5.11 -0.91 3.96
CA ASP A 131 6.37 -0.84 4.71
C ASP A 131 7.15 -2.15 4.55
N ALA A 132 8.19 -2.10 3.70
CA ALA A 132 9.11 -3.23 3.53
C ALA A 132 10.31 -3.21 4.49
N ASN A 133 10.48 -2.16 5.30
CA ASN A 133 11.70 -2.00 6.09
C ASN A 133 11.84 -3.05 7.19
N GLU A 134 10.76 -3.41 7.89
CA GLU A 134 10.80 -4.32 9.03
C GLU A 134 11.28 -5.72 8.63
N LEU A 135 10.77 -6.23 7.51
CA LEU A 135 11.01 -7.59 7.03
C LEU A 135 12.34 -7.71 6.26
N ILE A 136 12.83 -6.64 5.62
CA ILE A 136 14.20 -6.59 5.09
C ILE A 136 15.22 -6.68 6.24
N LYS A 137 14.93 -6.09 7.40
CA LYS A 137 15.83 -6.08 8.55
C LYS A 137 15.86 -7.41 9.31
N ASN A 138 14.70 -8.08 9.45
CA ASN A 138 14.57 -9.30 10.24
C ASN A 138 13.82 -10.44 9.51
N PRO A 139 14.32 -10.89 8.34
CA PRO A 139 13.57 -11.81 7.50
C PRO A 139 13.41 -13.23 8.11
N GLU A 140 14.27 -13.59 9.07
CA GLU A 140 14.22 -14.88 9.78
C GLU A 140 13.05 -15.00 10.78
N THR A 141 12.40 -13.88 11.13
CA THR A 141 11.38 -13.83 12.18
C THR A 141 9.97 -14.25 11.72
N ARG A 142 9.75 -14.53 10.43
CA ARG A 142 8.40 -14.75 9.87
C ARG A 142 8.23 -15.98 8.95
N ASN A 143 8.97 -17.06 9.21
CA ASN A 143 8.86 -18.35 8.50
C ASN A 143 9.02 -18.27 6.98
N CYS A 144 9.88 -17.38 6.46
CA CYS A 144 10.18 -17.33 5.03
C CYS A 144 11.14 -18.46 4.65
N ASN A 145 10.82 -19.21 3.60
CA ASN A 145 11.73 -20.19 3.03
C ASN A 145 12.88 -19.50 2.25
N SER A 146 13.89 -20.28 1.84
CA SER A 146 15.08 -19.76 1.16
C SER A 146 14.78 -18.97 -0.12
N ASP A 147 13.72 -19.30 -0.85
CA ASP A 147 13.37 -18.65 -2.09
C ASP A 147 12.62 -17.34 -1.83
N GLU A 148 11.72 -17.30 -0.84
CA GLU A 148 11.10 -16.06 -0.37
C GLU A 148 12.14 -15.04 0.11
N LEU A 149 13.20 -15.49 0.80
CA LEU A 149 14.30 -14.62 1.23
C LEU A 149 15.02 -13.96 0.05
N LYS A 150 15.20 -14.68 -1.06
CA LYS A 150 15.81 -14.12 -2.28
C LYS A 150 14.93 -13.04 -2.88
N ILE A 151 13.61 -13.22 -2.86
CA ILE A 151 12.66 -12.22 -3.35
C ILE A 151 12.65 -10.99 -2.44
N ILE A 152 12.56 -11.17 -1.12
CA ILE A 152 12.52 -10.06 -0.15
C ILE A 152 13.79 -9.20 -0.26
N LYS A 153 14.97 -9.81 -0.46
CA LYS A 153 16.24 -9.06 -0.64
C LYS A 153 16.29 -8.17 -1.88
N LYS A 154 15.41 -8.39 -2.86
CA LYS A 154 15.29 -7.54 -4.06
C LYS A 154 14.38 -6.32 -3.85
N LEU A 155 13.64 -6.28 -2.75
CA LEU A 155 12.75 -5.17 -2.45
C LEU A 155 13.54 -3.93 -2.05
N THR A 156 13.05 -2.77 -2.48
CA THR A 156 13.60 -1.50 -2.03
C THR A 156 13.15 -1.22 -0.59
N PRO A 157 14.05 -0.90 0.34
CA PRO A 157 13.69 -0.52 1.71
C PRO A 157 13.02 0.86 1.68
N ILE A 158 11.69 0.87 1.71
CA ILE A 158 10.87 2.07 1.56
C ILE A 158 9.57 1.96 2.35
N ILE A 159 9.09 3.12 2.79
CA ILE A 159 7.72 3.32 3.27
C ILE A 159 6.98 4.16 2.24
N ILE A 160 5.86 3.63 1.75
CA ILE A 160 4.96 4.33 0.83
C ILE A 160 3.63 4.50 1.55
N LYS A 161 3.05 5.70 1.45
CA LYS A 161 1.75 6.01 2.06
C LYS A 161 0.91 6.77 1.06
N SER A 162 -0.40 6.58 1.12
CA SER A 162 -1.35 7.53 0.51
C SER A 162 -1.61 8.69 1.46
N LYS A 163 -2.25 9.74 0.96
CA LYS A 163 -3.02 10.61 1.84
C LYS A 163 -4.24 9.82 2.33
N LYS A 164 -4.85 10.33 3.40
CA LYS A 164 -6.18 9.87 3.80
C LYS A 164 -7.20 10.40 2.79
N GLU A 165 -7.94 9.50 2.16
CA GLU A 165 -8.91 9.82 1.11
C GLU A 165 -10.32 9.48 1.59
N ASN A 166 -11.30 10.31 1.20
CA ASN A 166 -12.72 10.00 1.40
C ASN A 166 -13.22 9.20 0.19
N ILE A 167 -13.73 8.00 0.43
CA ILE A 167 -14.45 7.22 -0.57
C ILE A 167 -15.93 7.53 -0.45
N VAL A 168 -16.59 7.80 -1.58
CA VAL A 168 -18.04 8.05 -1.66
C VAL A 168 -18.65 7.00 -2.58
N ILE A 169 -19.61 6.25 -2.07
CA ILE A 169 -20.37 5.26 -2.82
C ILE A 169 -21.60 5.95 -3.42
N ASN A 170 -21.75 5.85 -4.74
CA ASN A 170 -22.94 6.30 -5.45
C ASN A 170 -24.03 5.23 -5.49
#